data_AF-A0A8T6SER2-F1
#
_entry.id   AF-A0A8T6SER2-F1
#
_cell.length_a   1.000
_cell.length_b   1.000
_cell.length_c   1.000
_cell.angle_alpha   90.00
_cell.angle_beta   90.00
_cell.angle_gamma   90.00
#
_symmetry.space_group_name_H-M   'P 1'
#
loop_
_entity.id
_entity.type
_entity.pdbx_description
1 polymer ?
#
loop_
_entity_poly.entity_id
_entity_poly.type
_entity_poly.pdbx_seq_one_letter_code
_entity_poly.pdbx_strand_id
1 'polypeptide(L)'
;PAQSHLMTLLPCFHSHQFHCEKKNDEIVLHLKVFSRSSDVLFGLPFNYTQYALYLQMMAQALGYTAGTLLVSLTDAHVYTNQFEYA
;
A
#
# COMPACT_ATOMS: atom_id res chain seq x y z
N PRO A 1 -9.69 16.23 2.29
CA PRO A 1 -9.54 17.49 3.07
C PRO A 1 -10.85 17.98 3.70
N ALA A 2 -11.91 18.21 2.92
CA ALA A 2 -13.17 18.76 3.42
C ALA A 2 -13.85 17.89 4.50
N GLN A 3 -13.66 16.57 4.45
CA GLN A 3 -14.28 15.61 5.37
C GLN A 3 -13.34 15.08 6.47
N SER A 4 -12.14 15.66 6.64
CA SER A 4 -11.18 15.20 7.65
C SER A 4 -11.76 15.22 9.08
N HIS A 5 -12.61 16.21 9.37
CA HIS A 5 -13.27 16.38 10.65
C HIS A 5 -14.27 15.26 11.01
N LEU A 6 -14.65 14.41 10.04
CA LEU A 6 -15.52 13.26 10.25
C LEU A 6 -14.76 11.96 10.53
N MET A 7 -13.43 11.97 10.41
CA MET A 7 -12.60 10.76 10.51
C MET A 7 -12.02 10.62 11.91
N THR A 8 -12.18 9.45 12.54
CA THR A 8 -11.52 9.13 13.81
C THR A 8 -10.00 9.13 13.68
N LEU A 9 -9.50 8.72 12.51
CA LEU A 9 -8.09 8.80 12.16
C LEU A 9 -7.95 9.06 10.65
N LEU A 10 -7.07 9.99 10.29
CA LEU A 10 -6.79 10.26 8.89
C LEU A 10 -6.08 9.07 8.23
N PRO A 11 -6.40 8.73 6.96
CA PRO A 11 -5.76 7.62 6.26
C PRO A 11 -4.24 7.72 6.31
N CYS A 12 -3.58 6.61 6.68
CA CYS A 12 -2.12 6.50 6.60
C CYS A 12 -1.72 6.29 5.13
N PHE A 13 -2.18 5.19 4.53
CA PHE A 13 -2.06 4.92 3.09
C PHE A 13 -3.24 5.59 2.37
N HIS A 14 -2.97 6.64 1.60
CA HIS A 14 -4.01 7.56 1.13
C HIS A 14 -4.05 7.75 -0.39
N SER A 15 -3.06 7.27 -1.12
CA SER A 15 -3.02 7.40 -2.58
C SER A 15 -2.55 6.10 -3.22
N HIS A 16 -3.27 5.69 -4.26
CA HIS A 16 -3.08 4.44 -5.00
C HIS A 16 -3.02 4.78 -6.48
N GLN A 17 -1.92 4.40 -7.12
CA GLN A 17 -1.74 4.57 -8.56
C GLN A 17 -1.51 3.22 -9.19
N PHE A 18 -2.40 2.83 -10.10
CA PHE A 18 -2.22 1.66 -10.92
C PHE A 18 -1.46 1.99 -12.20
N HIS A 19 -0.59 1.08 -12.63
CA HIS A 19 0.10 1.16 -13.91
C HIS A 19 -0.05 -0.17 -14.63
N CYS A 20 -0.52 -0.12 -15.88
CA CYS A 20 -0.64 -1.29 -16.73
C CYS A 20 0.53 -1.32 -17.70
N GLU A 21 1.26 -2.43 -17.72
CA GLU A 21 2.36 -2.68 -18.65
C GLU A 21 1.98 -3.85 -19.57
N LYS A 22 2.08 -3.67 -20.89
CA LYS A 22 1.88 -4.77 -21.84
C LYS A 22 3.19 -5.55 -21.99
N LYS A 23 3.21 -6.82 -21.62
CA LYS A 23 4.33 -7.74 -21.85
C LYS A 23 3.86 -8.89 -22.72
N ASN A 24 4.33 -8.91 -23.96
CA ASN A 24 3.88 -9.86 -24.99
C ASN A 24 2.35 -9.77 -25.16
N ASP A 25 1.65 -10.89 -24.93
CA ASP A 25 0.20 -11.01 -25.02
C ASP A 25 -0.52 -10.82 -23.66
N GLU A 26 0.23 -10.54 -22.59
CA GLU A 26 -0.32 -10.31 -21.24
C GLU A 26 -0.25 -8.82 -20.85
N ILE A 27 -1.18 -8.41 -19.98
CA ILE A 27 -1.15 -7.12 -19.29
C ILE A 27 -0.74 -7.39 -17.84
N VAL A 28 0.32 -6.74 -17.39
CA VAL A 28 0.80 -6.78 -16.02
C VAL A 28 0.32 -5.54 -15.28
N LEU A 29 -0.37 -5.74 -14.16
CA LEU A 29 -0.85 -4.66 -13.30
C LEU A 29 0.16 -4.39 -12.19
N HIS A 30 0.63 -3.16 -12.09
CA HIS A 30 1.47 -2.68 -11.01
C HIS A 30 0.67 -1.72 -10.12
N LEU A 31 1.00 -1.67 -8.83
CA LEU A 31 0.37 -0.77 -7.87
C LEU A 31 1.45 0.01 -7.11
N LYS A 32 1.35 1.34 -7.15
CA LYS A 32 2.09 2.23 -6.26
C LYS A 32 1.17 2.78 -5.18
N VAL A 33 1.59 2.68 -3.92
CA VAL A 33 0.85 3.20 -2.77
C VAL A 33 1.70 4.18 -1.99
N PHE A 34 1.10 5.29 -1.57
CA PHE A 34 1.75 6.29 -0.74
C PHE A 34 1.15 6.30 0.67
N SER A 35 2.05 6.27 1.66
CA SER A 35 1.71 6.44 3.07
C SER A 35 2.32 7.71 3.62
N ARG A 36 1.49 8.53 4.28
CA ARG A 36 1.95 9.74 4.98
C ARG A 36 2.70 9.43 6.28
N SER A 37 2.45 8.27 6.89
CA SER A 37 2.91 7.93 8.24
C SER A 37 2.81 6.42 8.46
N SER A 38 3.90 5.78 8.89
CA SER A 38 3.98 4.33 9.02
C SER A 38 4.76 3.91 10.25
N ASP A 39 4.05 3.25 11.17
CA ASP A 39 4.64 2.35 12.16
C ASP A 39 5.31 1.20 11.42
N VAL A 40 6.63 1.16 11.44
CA VAL A 40 7.42 0.22 10.63
C VAL A 40 7.34 -1.20 11.18
N LEU A 41 7.22 -1.38 12.50
CA LEU A 41 7.33 -2.71 13.10
C LEU A 41 6.02 -3.48 13.01
N PHE A 42 4.90 -2.85 13.35
CA PHE A 42 3.60 -3.52 13.37
C PHE A 42 2.67 -3.08 12.25
N GLY A 43 2.66 -1.78 11.93
CA GLY A 43 1.76 -1.24 10.91
C GLY A 43 2.16 -1.68 9.50
N LEU A 44 3.43 -1.53 9.15
CA LEU A 44 3.91 -1.71 7.79
C LEU A 44 3.75 -3.16 7.28
N PRO A 45 4.06 -4.23 8.03
CA PRO A 45 3.86 -5.59 7.56
C PRO A 45 2.40 -5.88 7.21
N PHE A 46 1.47 -5.46 8.07
CA PHE A 46 0.03 -5.62 7.82
C PHE A 46 -0.41 -4.89 6.57
N ASN A 47 -0.05 -3.60 6.44
CA ASN A 47 -0.41 -2.80 5.27
C ASN A 47 0.24 -3.34 3.99
N TYR A 48 1.48 -3.81 4.05
CA TYR A 48 2.18 -4.36 2.89
C TYR A 48 1.47 -5.62 2.37
N THR A 49 1.15 -6.56 3.27
CA THR A 49 0.38 -7.77 2.91
C THR A 49 -1.01 -7.42 2.38
N GLN A 50 -1.70 -6.46 3.02
CA GLN A 50 -3.00 -5.98 2.57
C GLN A 50 -2.95 -5.45 1.13
N TYR A 51 -1.95 -4.63 0.80
CA TYR A 51 -1.83 -4.07 -0.55
C TYR A 51 -1.31 -5.06 -1.59
N ALA A 52 -0.51 -6.06 -1.18
CA ALA A 52 -0.13 -7.16 -2.05
C ALA A 52 -1.35 -8.00 -2.43
N LEU A 53 -2.20 -8.33 -1.45
CA LEU A 53 -3.46 -9.02 -1.70
C LEU A 53 -4.39 -8.17 -2.56
N TYR A 54 -4.52 -6.87 -2.28
CA TYR A 54 -5.32 -5.95 -3.09
C TYR A 54 -4.87 -5.92 -4.54
N LEU A 55 -3.56 -5.87 -4.81
CA LEU A 55 -3.02 -5.94 -6.16
C LEU A 55 -3.42 -7.25 -6.86
N GLN A 56 -3.30 -8.39 -6.16
CA GLN A 56 -3.69 -9.70 -6.73
C GLN A 56 -5.20 -9.77 -7.03
N MET A 57 -6.04 -9.29 -6.12
CA MET A 57 -7.50 -9.24 -6.31
C MET A 57 -7.89 -8.39 -7.51
N MET A 58 -7.26 -7.22 -7.67
CA MET A 58 -7.52 -6.33 -8.80
C MET A 58 -7.04 -6.94 -10.12
N ALA A 59 -5.85 -7.54 -10.14
CA ALA A 59 -5.33 -8.22 -11.31
C ALA A 59 -6.25 -9.38 -11.73
N GLN A 60 -6.67 -10.21 -10.76
CA GLN A 60 -7.62 -11.31 -11.01
C GLN A 60 -8.96 -10.82 -11.56
N ALA A 61 -9.54 -9.76 -10.99
CA ALA A 61 -10.82 -9.22 -11.43
C ALA A 61 -10.78 -8.65 -12.86
N LEU A 62 -9.60 -8.20 -13.32
CA LEU A 62 -9.39 -7.63 -14.65
C LEU A 62 -8.86 -8.64 -15.68
N GLY A 63 -8.52 -9.86 -15.25
CA GLY A 63 -7.85 -10.86 -16.11
C GLY A 63 -6.40 -10.50 -16.43
N TYR A 64 -5.73 -9.77 -15.55
CA TYR A 64 -4.34 -9.33 -15.68
C TYR A 64 -3.41 -10.15 -14.76
N THR A 65 -2.11 -10.07 -15.03
CA THR A 65 -1.07 -10.66 -14.17
C THR A 65 -0.66 -9.63 -13.10
N ALA A 66 -0.62 -10.03 -11.83
CA ALA A 66 -0.13 -9.14 -10.77
C ALA A 66 1.39 -8.93 -10.90
N GLY A 67 1.80 -7.67 -10.95
CA GLY A 67 3.19 -7.24 -11.03
C GLY A 67 3.72 -6.71 -9.71
N THR A 68 4.39 -5.56 -9.80
CA THR A 68 5.10 -4.96 -8.67
C THR A 68 4.17 -4.11 -7.80
N LEU A 69 4.24 -4.35 -6.49
CA LEU A 69 3.77 -3.43 -5.47
C LEU A 69 4.93 -2.49 -5.05
N LEU A 70 4.76 -1.19 -5.25
CA LEU A 70 5.69 -0.17 -4.79
C LEU A 70 5.07 0.62 -3.63
N VAL A 71 5.71 0.61 -2.47
CA VAL A 71 5.26 1.35 -1.30
C VAL A 71 6.19 2.54 -1.05
N SER A 72 5.63 3.75 -1.05
CA SER A 72 6.36 4.99 -0.76
C SER A 72 5.92 5.52 0.60
N LEU A 73 6.89 5.66 1.51
CA LEU A 73 6.66 6.11 2.88
C LEU A 73 7.20 7.53 3.04
N THR A 74 6.42 8.43 3.63
CA THR A 74 6.87 9.79 3.96
C THR A 74 7.52 9.83 5.35
N ASP A 75 6.76 9.45 6.38
CA ASP A 75 7.25 9.33 7.75
C ASP A 75 7.25 7.84 8.13
N ALA A 76 8.44 7.27 8.22
CA ALA A 76 8.66 5.89 8.67
C ALA A 76 9.31 5.93 10.05
N HIS A 77 8.62 5.39 11.06
CA HIS A 77 9.05 5.48 12.44
C HIS A 77 8.83 4.16 13.20
N VAL A 78 9.56 4.03 14.30
CA VAL A 78 9.41 2.98 15.32
C VAL A 78 9.09 3.68 16.63
N TYR A 79 8.08 3.20 17.35
CA TYR A 79 7.76 3.76 18.66
C TYR A 79 8.78 3.32 19.71
N THR A 80 9.02 4.16 20.72
CA THR A 80 10.05 3.87 21.74
C THR A 80 9.77 2.62 22.57
N ASN A 81 8.52 2.27 22.78
CA ASN A 81 8.11 1.03 23.44
C ASN A 81 8.18 -0.21 22.53
N GLN A 82 8.53 -0.05 21.25
CA GLN A 82 8.66 -1.14 20.30
C GLN A 82 10.10 -1.66 20.18
N PHE A 83 11.10 -0.95 20.72
CA PHE A 83 12.50 -1.36 20.63
C PHE A 83 12.79 -2.72 21.29
N GLU A 84 12.00 -3.13 22.28
CA GLU A 84 12.15 -4.45 22.90
C GLU A 84 11.68 -5.61 21.99
N TYR A 85 10.91 -5.30 20.95
CA TYR A 85 10.37 -6.26 19.98
C TYR A 85 11.04 -6.18 18.61
N ALA A 86 12.02 -5.29 18.45
CA ALA A 86 12.75 -5.05 17.22
C ALA A 86 13.93 -6.03 17.04
#